data_AF-A0A534S9E7-F1
#
_entry.id   AF-A0A534S9E7-F1
#
_cell.length_a   1.000
_cell.length_b   1.000
_cell.length_c   1.000
_cell.angle_alpha   90.00
_cell.angle_beta   90.00
_cell.angle_gamma   90.00
#
_symmetry.space_group_name_H-M   'P 1'
#
loop_
_entity.id
_entity.type
_entity.pdbx_description
1 polymer ?
#
loop_
_entity_poly.entity_id
_entity_poly.type
_entity_poly.pdbx_seq_one_letter_code
_entity_poly.pdbx_strand_id
1 'polypeptide(L)' 'MVRTILLLAVLFLSASIGKAGESPENKGPLYATLKTSMGDIVVQLFDDKAPKTVANFVGLASGAKEWTDPKTGEKVKR' A
#
# COMPACT_ATOMS: atom_id res chain seq x y z
N MET A 1 22.89 42.39 3.66
CA MET A 1 23.54 41.13 4.12
C MET A 1 22.67 40.30 5.06
N VAL A 2 21.97 40.89 6.04
CA VAL A 2 21.14 40.15 7.01
C VAL A 2 19.86 39.53 6.41
N ARG A 3 19.20 40.22 5.46
CA ARG A 3 17.98 39.73 4.79
C ARG A 3 18.23 38.53 3.86
N THR A 4 19.45 38.41 3.30
CA THR A 4 19.85 37.28 2.44
C THR A 4 20.11 36.02 3.27
N ILE A 5 20.63 36.17 4.50
CA ILE A 5 20.83 35.07 5.45
C ILE A 5 19.48 34.58 6.00
N LEU A 6 18.50 35.49 6.20
CA LEU A 6 17.16 35.13 6.66
C LEU A 6 16.40 34.27 5.62
N LEU A 7 16.58 34.53 4.33
CA LEU A 7 15.93 33.75 3.25
C LEU A 7 16.51 32.33 3.09
N LEU A 8 17.81 32.14 3.36
CA LEU A 8 18.46 30.83 3.33
C LEU A 8 18.11 29.95 4.55
N ALA A 9 17.89 30.56 5.73
CA ALA A 9 17.48 29.85 6.93
C ALA A 9 16.05 29.28 6.84
N VAL A 10 15.14 29.96 6.13
CA VAL A 10 13.76 29.49 5.93
C VAL A 10 13.69 28.30 4.96
N LEU A 11 14.58 28.23 3.97
CA LEU A 11 14.70 27.11 3.02
C LEU A 11 15.21 25.81 3.68
N PHE A 12 15.99 25.92 4.76
CA PHE A 12 16.46 24.75 5.52
C PHE A 12 15.43 24.20 6.52
N LEU A 13 14.41 24.99 6.91
CA LEU A 13 13.42 24.57 7.90
C LEU A 13 12.32 23.66 7.32
N SER A 14 12.15 23.61 6.00
CA SER A 14 11.14 22.76 5.33
C SER A 14 11.58 21.30 5.10
N ALA A 15 12.83 20.93 5.39
CA ALA A 15 13.35 19.58 5.09
C ALA A 15 13.22 18.57 6.25
N SER A 16 12.66 18.95 7.40
CA SER A 16 12.55 18.06 8.58
C SER A 16 11.12 17.73 9.02
N ILE A 17 10.12 17.90 8.16
CA ILE A 17 8.84 17.20 8.36
C ILE A 17 9.08 15.74 7.94
N GLY A 18 9.73 15.02 8.86
CA GLY A 18 9.89 13.58 8.80
C GLY A 18 8.53 12.95 8.58
N LYS A 19 8.52 11.96 7.68
CA LYS A 19 7.37 11.11 7.39
C LYS A 19 6.83 10.58 8.72
N ALA A 20 5.72 11.18 9.18
CA ALA A 20 5.01 10.75 10.36
C ALA A 20 4.69 9.26 10.17
N GLY A 21 5.26 8.42 11.03
CA GLY A 21 4.93 7.01 11.06
C GLY A 21 3.41 6.90 11.18
N GLU A 22 2.81 6.26 10.19
CA GLU A 22 1.39 5.90 10.22
C GLU A 22 1.14 5.18 11.55
N SER A 23 0.32 5.78 12.42
CA SER A 23 -0.20 5.12 13.61
C SER A 23 -0.88 3.83 13.17
N PRO A 24 -0.70 2.68 13.87
CA PRO A 24 -1.44 1.48 13.53
C PRO A 24 -2.92 1.75 13.79
N GLU A 25 -3.61 2.16 12.73
CA GLU A 25 -5.05 2.12 12.63
C GLU A 25 -5.47 0.68 12.97
N ASN A 26 -6.28 0.52 14.02
CA ASN A 26 -6.86 -0.77 14.36
C ASN A 26 -7.87 -1.11 13.26
N LYS A 27 -7.38 -1.65 12.15
CA LYS A 27 -8.23 -2.14 11.07
C LYS A 27 -8.99 -3.31 11.63
N GLY A 28 -10.32 -3.18 11.66
CA GLY A 28 -11.20 -4.32 11.91
C GLY A 28 -10.90 -5.46 10.93
N PRO A 29 -11.45 -6.66 11.18
CA PRO A 29 -11.17 -7.84 10.36
C PRO A 29 -11.43 -7.56 8.88
N LEU A 30 -10.46 -7.93 8.04
CA LEU A 30 -10.50 -7.71 6.60
C LEU A 30 -11.21 -8.88 5.90
N TYR A 31 -12.05 -8.58 4.90
CA TYR A 31 -12.77 -9.59 4.13
C TYR A 31 -12.59 -9.38 2.63
N ALA A 32 -12.68 -10.47 1.87
CA ALA A 32 -12.75 -10.46 0.41
C ALA A 32 -13.94 -11.31 -0.06
N THR A 33 -14.61 -10.87 -1.13
CA THR A 33 -15.69 -11.62 -1.78
C THR A 33 -15.22 -12.11 -3.14
N LEU A 34 -15.14 -13.43 -3.30
CA LEU A 34 -14.80 -14.07 -4.57
C LEU A 34 -16.10 -14.33 -5.32
N LYS A 35 -16.27 -13.65 -6.46
CA LYS A 35 -17.41 -13.87 -7.36
C LYS A 35 -17.14 -15.09 -8.23
N THR A 36 -17.96 -16.11 -8.11
CA THR A 36 -17.86 -17.32 -8.93
C THR A 36 -19.18 -17.56 -9.66
N SER A 37 -19.16 -18.39 -10.70
CA SER A 37 -20.38 -18.78 -11.43
C SER A 37 -21.37 -19.57 -10.57
N MET A 38 -20.90 -20.18 -9.47
CA MET A 38 -21.71 -20.97 -8.53
C MET A 38 -22.15 -20.15 -7.32
N GLY A 39 -21.86 -18.84 -7.28
CA GLY A 39 -22.18 -17.94 -6.19
C GLY A 39 -20.97 -17.20 -5.62
N ASP A 40 -21.25 -16.37 -4.62
CA ASP A 40 -20.24 -15.55 -3.94
C ASP A 40 -19.66 -16.29 -2.73
N ILE A 41 -18.32 -16.28 -2.59
CA ILE A 41 -17.60 -16.85 -1.45
C ILE A 41 -16.97 -15.70 -0.66
N VAL A 42 -17.32 -15.57 0.62
CA VAL A 42 -16.75 -14.55 1.50
C VAL A 42 -15.66 -15.17 2.36
N VAL A 43 -14.46 -14.61 2.32
CA VAL A 43 -13.30 -15.06 3.10
C VAL A 43 -12.78 -13.95 4.01
N GLN A 44 -12.38 -14.31 5.22
CA GLN A 44 -11.66 -13.42 6.13
C GLN A 44 -10.16 -13.51 5.89
N LEU A 45 -9.49 -12.36 5.86
CA LEU A 45 -8.04 -12.24 5.70
C LEU A 45 -7.42 -11.88 7.06
N PHE A 46 -6.42 -12.67 7.47
CA PHE A 46 -5.70 -12.50 8.73
C PHE A 46 -4.35 -11.82 8.49
N ASP A 47 -4.39 -10.50 8.35
CA ASP A 47 -3.20 -9.68 8.13
C ASP A 47 -2.27 -9.64 9.35
N ASP A 48 -2.81 -9.80 10.56
CA ASP A 48 -2.07 -9.96 11.80
C ASP A 48 -1.17 -11.21 11.81
N LYS A 49 -1.62 -12.30 11.17
CA LYS A 49 -0.88 -13.58 11.08
C LYS A 49 0.02 -13.66 9.85
N ALA A 50 -0.43 -13.17 8.70
CA ALA A 50 0.26 -13.32 7.43
C ALA A 50 0.29 -12.01 6.62
N PRO A 51 0.94 -10.94 7.14
CA PRO A 51 0.82 -9.60 6.59
C PRO A 51 1.31 -9.49 5.14
N LYS A 52 2.43 -10.16 4.81
CA LYS A 52 2.99 -10.15 3.46
C LYS A 52 2.09 -10.86 2.45
N THR A 53 1.48 -11.96 2.85
CA THR A 53 0.59 -12.75 1.99
C THR A 53 -0.71 -12.02 1.74
N VAL A 54 -1.31 -11.46 2.79
CA VAL A 54 -2.53 -10.66 2.68
C VAL A 54 -2.28 -9.42 1.81
N ALA A 55 -1.18 -8.69 2.03
CA ALA A 55 -0.82 -7.55 1.19
C ALA A 55 -0.61 -7.95 -0.28
N ASN A 56 0.02 -9.11 -0.54
CA ASN A 56 0.16 -9.64 -1.89
C ASN A 56 -1.19 -9.97 -2.53
N PHE A 57 -2.06 -10.69 -1.82
CA PHE A 57 -3.39 -11.07 -2.30
C PHE A 57 -4.23 -9.83 -2.63
N VAL A 58 -4.33 -8.87 -1.69
CA VAL A 58 -5.08 -7.63 -1.88
C VAL A 58 -4.50 -6.81 -3.03
N GLY A 59 -3.18 -6.70 -3.12
CA GLY A 59 -2.50 -5.95 -4.19
C GLY A 59 -2.76 -6.54 -5.58
N LEU A 60 -2.79 -7.87 -5.70
CA LEU A 60 -3.10 -8.53 -6.97
C LEU A 60 -4.60 -8.46 -7.30
N ALA A 61 -5.46 -8.70 -6.31
CA ALA A 61 -6.92 -8.68 -6.51
C ALA A 61 -7.47 -7.29 -6.84
N SER A 62 -6.86 -6.23 -6.30
CA SER A 62 -7.22 -4.83 -6.60
C SER A 62 -6.57 -4.27 -7.86
N GLY A 63 -5.65 -5.01 -8.49
CA GLY A 63 -4.90 -4.52 -9.65
C GLY A 63 -3.77 -3.53 -9.34
N ALA A 64 -3.54 -3.23 -8.07
CA ALA A 64 -2.52 -2.27 -7.66
C ALA A 64 -1.09 -2.79 -7.91
N LYS A 65 -0.89 -4.12 -7.84
CA LYS A 65 0.43 -4.76 -7.92
C LYS A 65 0.70 -5.38 -9.28
N GLU A 66 1.86 -5.04 -9.87
CA GLU A 66 2.38 -5.70 -11.07
C GLU A 66 2.81 -7.14 -10.75
N TRP A 67 2.57 -8.05 -11.68
CA TRP A 67 2.98 -9.45 -11.57
C TRP A 67 3.48 -9.98 -12.90
N THR A 68 4.29 -11.04 -12.85
CA THR A 68 4.84 -11.67 -14.04
C THR A 68 3.90 -12.77 -14.52
N ASP A 69 3.43 -12.69 -15.77
CA ASP A 69 2.61 -13.73 -16.36
C ASP A 69 3.47 -15.01 -16.57
N PRO A 70 3.08 -16.17 -16.00
CA PRO A 70 3.88 -17.39 -16.11
C PRO A 70 3.93 -17.98 -17.53
N LYS A 71 3.01 -17.57 -18.42
CA LYS A 71 2.96 -18.07 -19.81
C LYS A 71 3.87 -17.25 -20.72
N THR A 72 3.92 -15.93 -20.53
CA THR A 72 4.67 -15.03 -21.43
C THR A 72 5.96 -14.50 -20.80
N GLY A 73 6.08 -14.52 -19.47
CA GLY A 73 7.21 -13.92 -18.74
C GLY A 73 7.14 -12.39 -18.64
N GLU A 74 6.08 -11.77 -19.17
CA GLU A 74 5.93 -10.32 -19.17
C GLU A 74 5.36 -9.79 -17.85
N LYS A 75 5.73 -8.57 -17.49
CA LYS A 75 5.12 -7.87 -16.35
C LYS A 75 3.77 -7.29 -16.80
N VAL A 76 2.72 -7.65 -16.09
CA VAL A 76 1.35 -7.24 -16.35
C VAL A 76 0.73 -6.61 -15.11
N LYS A 77 -0.11 -5.60 -15.34
CA LYS A 77 -0.97 -4.94 -14.35
C LYS A 77 -2.38 -4.93 -14.91
N ARG A 78 -3.38 -5.33 -14.13
CA ARG A 78 -4.77 -5.46 -14.58
C ARG A 78 -5.71 -4.72 -13.67
#